data_AF-A0A435XND2-F1
#
_entry.id   AF-A0A435XND2-F1
#
_cell.length_a   1.000
_cell.length_b   1.000
_cell.length_c   1.000
_cell.angle_alpha   90.00
_cell.angle_beta   90.00
_cell.angle_gamma   90.00
#
_symmetry.space_group_name_H-M   'P 1'
#
loop_
_entity.id
_entity.type
_entity.pdbx_description
1 polymer ?
#
loop_
_entity_poly.entity_id
_entity_poly.type
_entity_poly.pdbx_seq_one_letter_code
_entity_poly.pdbx_strand_id
1 'polypeptide(L)'
;QYTYSNTDNVVVGLIAEAVTGMPYGTLLKNIAFGPAALAQTSFPTRDIALPGPAIHGYVVAPGSEPKDVTTFVSPSGAWASGAIVSTPDDLSMFIRADLGLKFFGAAEQIEQMKFVAGNSSPPGPGTNEAGLG
;
A
#
# COMPACT_ATOMS: atom_id res chain seq x y z
N GLN A 1 22.02 5.18 2.20
CA GLN A 1 21.36 4.40 1.13
C GLN A 1 20.13 3.74 1.74
N TYR A 2 18.98 3.86 1.11
CA TYR A 2 17.74 3.20 1.49
C TYR A 2 17.57 1.91 0.66
N THR A 3 17.15 0.83 1.31
CA THR A 3 16.87 -0.45 0.65
C THR A 3 15.46 -0.86 1.00
N TYR A 4 14.59 -0.93 -0.01
CA TYR A 4 13.22 -1.35 0.17
C TYR A 4 13.16 -2.81 0.64
N SER A 5 12.28 -3.06 1.60
CA SER A 5 12.06 -4.37 2.20
C SER A 5 10.57 -4.54 2.47
N ASN A 6 9.94 -5.52 1.83
CA ASN A 6 8.56 -5.89 2.15
C ASN A 6 8.43 -6.30 3.63
N THR A 7 9.49 -6.87 4.21
CA THR A 7 9.54 -7.26 5.62
C THR A 7 9.29 -6.06 6.54
N ASP A 8 9.76 -4.88 6.19
CA ASP A 8 9.62 -3.69 7.05
C ASP A 8 8.15 -3.31 7.20
N ASN A 9 7.36 -3.40 6.11
CA ASN A 9 5.92 -3.17 6.14
C ASN A 9 5.18 -4.23 6.95
N VAL A 10 5.61 -5.50 6.88
CA VAL A 10 5.06 -6.57 7.73
C VAL A 10 5.35 -6.28 9.20
N VAL A 11 6.56 -5.84 9.54
CA VAL A 11 6.92 -5.48 10.93
C VAL A 11 6.06 -4.31 11.42
N VAL A 12 5.84 -3.28 10.61
CA VAL A 12 4.95 -2.15 10.97
C VAL A 12 3.52 -2.64 11.22
N GLY A 13 2.98 -3.53 10.38
CA GLY A 13 1.67 -4.13 10.60
C GLY A 13 1.58 -4.89 11.93
N LEU A 14 2.58 -5.70 12.25
CA LEU A 14 2.64 -6.46 13.51
C LEU A 14 2.76 -5.55 14.74
N ILE A 15 3.56 -4.48 14.67
CA ILE A 15 3.65 -3.47 15.72
C ILE A 15 2.29 -2.81 15.94
N ALA A 16 1.59 -2.47 14.86
CA ALA A 16 0.27 -1.86 14.93
C ALA A 16 -0.76 -2.79 15.61
N GLU A 17 -0.76 -4.09 15.27
CA GLU A 17 -1.60 -5.07 15.97
C GLU A 17 -1.23 -5.19 17.45
N ALA A 18 0.06 -5.27 17.77
CA ALA A 18 0.54 -5.44 19.14
C ALA A 18 0.20 -4.24 20.05
N VAL A 19 0.33 -3.02 19.52
CA VAL A 19 0.05 -1.78 20.28
C VAL A 19 -1.45 -1.56 20.45
N THR A 20 -2.26 -1.91 19.45
CA THR A 20 -3.71 -1.62 19.48
C THR A 20 -4.56 -2.78 20.00
N GLY A 21 -4.02 -4.01 20.00
CA GLY A 21 -4.79 -5.23 20.26
C GLY A 21 -5.82 -5.55 19.19
N MET A 22 -5.80 -4.87 18.04
CA MET A 22 -6.76 -5.07 16.94
C MET A 22 -6.10 -5.77 15.76
N PRO A 23 -6.81 -6.70 15.08
CA PRO A 23 -6.34 -7.24 13.82
C PRO A 23 -6.10 -6.14 12.78
N TYR A 24 -5.03 -6.25 12.01
CA TYR A 24 -4.55 -5.19 11.12
C TYR A 24 -5.60 -4.75 10.09
N GLY A 25 -6.33 -5.71 9.50
CA GLY A 25 -7.44 -5.40 8.58
C GLY A 25 -8.60 -4.63 9.23
N THR A 26 -8.85 -4.85 10.52
CA THR A 26 -9.83 -4.07 11.30
C THR A 26 -9.30 -2.67 11.59
N LEU A 27 -8.02 -2.58 11.96
CA LEU A 27 -7.35 -1.30 12.18
C LEU A 27 -7.41 -0.42 10.93
N LEU A 28 -7.05 -0.96 9.75
CA LEU A 28 -7.13 -0.26 8.47
C LEU A 28 -8.53 0.28 8.18
N LYS A 29 -9.58 -0.50 8.48
CA LYS A 29 -10.97 -0.03 8.34
C LYS A 29 -11.26 1.18 9.23
N ASN A 30 -10.76 1.16 10.45
CA ASN A 30 -11.04 2.20 11.45
C ASN A 30 -10.25 3.48 11.21
N ILE A 31 -9.00 3.38 10.75
CA ILE A 31 -8.10 4.55 10.68
C ILE A 31 -7.92 5.09 9.26
N ALA A 32 -8.18 4.27 8.22
CA ALA A 32 -7.96 4.66 6.83
C ALA A 32 -9.23 4.52 5.99
N PHE A 33 -9.77 3.30 5.84
CA PHE A 33 -10.83 3.05 4.85
C PHE A 33 -12.13 3.75 5.20
N GLY A 34 -12.59 3.63 6.45
CA GLY A 34 -13.79 4.31 6.94
C GLY A 34 -13.67 5.83 6.88
N PRO A 35 -12.63 6.43 7.49
CA PRO A 35 -12.46 7.89 7.48
C PRO A 35 -12.34 8.52 6.09
N ALA A 36 -11.76 7.83 5.11
CA ALA A 36 -11.69 8.27 3.72
C ALA A 36 -12.86 7.78 2.84
N ALA A 37 -13.85 7.10 3.42
CA ALA A 37 -15.03 6.56 2.74
C ALA A 37 -14.71 5.60 1.57
N LEU A 38 -13.68 4.77 1.72
CA LEU A 38 -13.20 3.81 0.72
C LEU A 38 -14.07 2.54 0.70
N ALA A 39 -15.29 2.69 0.20
CA ALA A 39 -16.33 1.65 0.28
C ALA A 39 -16.04 0.40 -0.57
N GLN A 40 -15.13 0.48 -1.53
CA GLN A 40 -14.74 -0.62 -2.42
C GLN A 40 -13.30 -1.09 -2.17
N THR A 41 -12.72 -0.70 -1.04
CA THR A 41 -11.37 -1.08 -0.61
C THR A 41 -11.42 -2.14 0.47
N SER A 42 -10.60 -3.19 0.32
CA SER A 42 -10.56 -4.33 1.22
C SER A 42 -9.15 -4.82 1.49
N PHE A 43 -9.00 -5.57 2.58
CA PHE A 43 -7.76 -6.24 2.97
C PHE A 43 -7.99 -7.76 3.04
N PRO A 44 -8.00 -8.47 1.90
CA PRO A 44 -8.16 -9.92 1.86
C PRO A 44 -6.93 -10.62 2.47
N THR A 45 -7.16 -11.72 3.19
CA THR A 45 -6.10 -12.54 3.78
C THR A 45 -6.16 -14.01 3.38
N ARG A 46 -7.20 -14.42 2.63
CA ARG A 46 -7.42 -15.83 2.25
C ARG A 46 -7.84 -15.98 0.80
N ASP A 47 -8.78 -15.15 0.36
CA ASP A 47 -9.31 -15.23 -0.99
C ASP A 47 -8.35 -14.58 -1.98
N ILE A 48 -7.88 -15.36 -2.94
CA ILE A 48 -7.00 -14.89 -4.04
C ILE A 48 -7.80 -14.32 -5.22
N ALA A 49 -9.11 -14.59 -5.26
CA ALA A 49 -10.00 -14.07 -6.27
C ALA A 49 -10.31 -12.59 -6.01
N LEU A 50 -10.26 -11.78 -7.06
CA LEU A 50 -10.69 -10.39 -6.99
C LEU A 50 -12.22 -10.28 -7.15
N PRO A 51 -12.90 -9.39 -6.42
CA PRO A 51 -14.31 -9.11 -6.65
C PRO A 51 -14.51 -8.57 -8.06
N GLY A 52 -15.51 -9.08 -8.77
CA GLY A 52 -15.77 -8.70 -10.16
C GLY A 52 -16.54 -7.37 -10.30
N PRO A 53 -16.39 -6.65 -11.43
CA PRO A 53 -15.37 -6.82 -12.47
C PRO A 53 -13.98 -6.32 -12.00
N ALA A 54 -12.92 -7.05 -12.34
CA ALA A 54 -11.55 -6.72 -11.97
C ALA A 54 -10.66 -6.51 -13.19
N ILE A 55 -9.63 -5.68 -13.03
CA ILE A 55 -8.57 -5.51 -14.04
C ILE A 55 -7.60 -6.69 -13.91
N HIS A 56 -7.30 -7.35 -15.02
CA HIS A 56 -6.36 -8.45 -15.06
C HIS A 56 -4.91 -7.93 -15.05
N GLY A 57 -4.04 -8.61 -14.31
CA GLY A 57 -2.60 -8.35 -14.27
C GLY A 57 -1.87 -9.26 -15.26
N TYR A 58 -0.96 -8.69 -16.05
CA TYR A 58 -0.17 -9.46 -17.03
C TYR A 58 1.33 -9.23 -16.84
N VAL A 59 2.11 -10.31 -16.90
CA VAL A 59 3.57 -10.25 -17.03
C VAL A 59 3.92 -10.45 -18.50
N VAL A 60 4.72 -9.53 -19.04
CA VAL A 60 5.21 -9.57 -20.41
C VAL A 60 6.73 -9.72 -20.38
N ALA A 61 7.23 -10.87 -20.85
CA ALA A 61 8.66 -11.08 -21.04
C ALA A 61 9.05 -10.78 -22.51
N PRO A 62 10.26 -10.27 -22.79
CA PRO A 62 10.70 -10.01 -24.15
C PRO A 62 10.53 -11.23 -25.06
N GLY A 63 9.84 -11.06 -26.19
CA GLY A 63 9.58 -12.14 -27.15
C GLY A 63 8.56 -13.19 -26.73
N SER A 64 7.83 -12.98 -25.62
CA SER A 64 6.78 -13.89 -25.13
C SER A 64 5.40 -13.22 -25.16
N GLU A 65 4.34 -14.01 -25.29
CA GLU A 65 2.97 -13.52 -25.12
C GLU A 65 2.70 -13.08 -23.66
N PRO A 66 1.81 -12.09 -23.45
CA PRO A 66 1.41 -11.70 -22.10
C PRO A 66 0.82 -12.87 -21.31
N LYS A 67 1.35 -13.13 -20.12
CA LYS A 67 0.83 -14.14 -19.21
C LYS A 67 -0.04 -13.51 -18.14
N ASP A 68 -1.29 -13.96 -18.03
CA ASP A 68 -2.18 -13.54 -16.94
C ASP A 68 -1.63 -14.06 -15.59
N VAL A 69 -1.44 -13.12 -14.67
CA VAL A 69 -0.94 -13.34 -13.31
C VAL A 69 -1.87 -12.70 -12.26
N THR A 70 -3.12 -12.42 -12.62
CA THR A 70 -4.11 -11.73 -11.76
C THR A 70 -4.23 -12.38 -10.38
N THR A 71 -4.17 -13.71 -10.33
CA THR A 71 -4.25 -14.50 -9.09
C THR A 71 -2.92 -15.18 -8.74
N PHE A 72 -1.79 -14.64 -9.19
CA PHE A 72 -0.48 -15.27 -8.97
C PHE A 72 0.06 -15.04 -7.56
N VAL A 73 -0.25 -13.88 -6.96
CA VAL A 73 0.20 -13.52 -5.61
C VAL A 73 -0.95 -13.71 -4.63
N SER A 74 -0.73 -14.55 -3.61
CA SER A 74 -1.68 -14.67 -2.51
C SER A 74 -1.68 -13.40 -1.65
N PRO A 75 -2.83 -12.82 -1.31
CA PRO A 75 -2.91 -11.70 -0.39
C PRO A 75 -2.28 -11.99 0.98
N SER A 76 -2.32 -13.24 1.46
CA SER A 76 -1.64 -13.61 2.71
C SER A 76 -0.12 -13.51 2.63
N GLY A 77 0.46 -13.69 1.44
CA GLY A 77 1.91 -13.59 1.21
C GLY A 77 2.39 -12.15 1.13
N ALA A 78 1.58 -11.25 0.56
CA ALA A 78 1.88 -9.82 0.54
C ALA A 78 1.53 -9.14 1.88
N TRP A 79 0.39 -9.49 2.46
CA TRP A 79 -0.15 -8.93 3.70
C TRP A 79 0.02 -7.40 3.79
N ALA A 80 0.56 -6.85 4.88
CA ALA A 80 0.78 -5.41 5.05
C ALA A 80 1.71 -4.77 4.00
N SER A 81 2.47 -5.57 3.22
CA SER A 81 3.33 -5.07 2.14
C SER A 81 2.64 -4.93 0.78
N GLY A 82 1.38 -5.36 0.63
CA GLY A 82 0.69 -5.20 -0.66
C GLY A 82 -0.63 -5.95 -0.86
N ALA A 83 -1.32 -6.38 0.19
CA ALA A 83 -2.56 -7.18 0.05
C ALA A 83 -3.83 -6.35 -0.19
N ILE A 84 -3.78 -5.02 -0.08
CA ILE A 84 -4.97 -4.18 -0.25
C ILE A 84 -5.47 -4.27 -1.69
N VAL A 85 -6.78 -4.52 -1.84
CA VAL A 85 -7.50 -4.46 -3.12
C VAL A 85 -8.40 -3.23 -3.09
N SER A 86 -8.38 -2.43 -4.16
CA SER A 86 -9.11 -1.16 -4.25
C SER A 86 -9.58 -0.91 -5.69
N THR A 87 -10.26 0.22 -5.90
CA THR A 87 -10.65 0.73 -7.22
C THR A 87 -9.90 2.03 -7.54
N PRO A 88 -9.81 2.46 -8.81
CA PRO A 88 -9.22 3.75 -9.14
C PRO A 88 -9.91 4.94 -8.45
N ASP A 89 -11.22 4.85 -8.21
CA ASP A 89 -12.00 5.91 -7.54
C ASP A 89 -11.64 5.98 -6.04
N ASP A 90 -11.67 4.85 -5.33
CA ASP A 90 -11.25 4.76 -3.93
C ASP A 90 -9.79 5.17 -3.74
N LEU A 91 -8.88 4.74 -4.63
CA LEU A 91 -7.48 5.16 -4.56
C LEU A 91 -7.35 6.69 -4.70
N SER A 92 -8.13 7.30 -5.61
CA SER A 92 -8.17 8.76 -5.75
C SER A 92 -8.72 9.44 -4.49
N MET A 93 -9.74 8.86 -3.84
CA MET A 93 -10.28 9.34 -2.57
C MET A 93 -9.27 9.23 -1.44
N PHE A 94 -8.52 8.12 -1.35
CA PHE A 94 -7.45 7.94 -0.36
C PHE A 94 -6.39 9.03 -0.51
N ILE A 95 -5.89 9.28 -1.72
CA ILE A 95 -4.86 10.30 -1.97
C ILE A 95 -5.38 11.69 -1.62
N ARG A 96 -6.65 12.02 -1.94
CA ARG A 96 -7.26 13.30 -1.53
C ARG A 96 -7.39 13.41 -0.02
N ALA A 97 -7.74 12.34 0.68
CA ALA A 97 -7.85 12.33 2.13
C ALA A 97 -6.47 12.54 2.78
N ASP A 98 -5.46 11.80 2.34
CA ASP A 98 -4.10 11.85 2.86
C ASP A 98 -3.47 13.24 2.66
N LEU A 99 -3.46 13.73 1.42
CA LEU A 99 -2.94 15.07 1.10
C LEU A 99 -3.79 16.19 1.68
N GLY A 100 -5.08 15.92 1.94
CA GLY A 100 -6.04 16.85 2.54
C GLY A 100 -6.04 16.88 4.06
N LEU A 101 -5.00 16.35 4.73
CA LEU A 101 -4.85 16.34 6.19
C LEU A 101 -5.97 15.58 6.93
N LYS A 102 -6.58 14.59 6.27
CA LYS A 102 -7.66 13.79 6.89
C LYS A 102 -7.14 12.87 7.98
N PHE A 103 -5.92 12.34 7.81
CA PHE A 103 -5.32 11.36 8.72
C PHE A 103 -4.30 11.97 9.68
N PHE A 104 -3.59 13.00 9.23
CA PHE A 104 -2.48 13.62 9.94
C PHE A 104 -2.64 15.13 9.97
N GLY A 105 -2.09 15.77 11.01
CA GLY A 105 -1.99 17.22 11.07
C GLY A 105 -0.96 17.77 10.09
N ALA A 106 -0.95 19.09 9.91
CA ALA A 106 -0.04 19.76 8.99
C ALA A 106 1.45 19.55 9.39
N ALA A 107 1.74 19.47 10.69
CA ALA A 107 3.10 19.25 11.17
C ALA A 107 3.61 17.86 10.78
N GLU A 108 2.79 16.82 11.00
CA GLU A 108 3.11 15.45 10.61
C GLU A 108 3.25 15.32 9.09
N GLN A 109 2.39 15.99 8.30
CA GLN A 109 2.51 15.99 6.84
C GLN A 109 3.81 16.67 6.37
N ILE A 110 4.23 17.76 7.00
CA ILE A 110 5.51 18.41 6.67
C ILE A 110 6.68 17.45 6.88
N GLU A 111 6.70 16.72 7.99
CA GLU A 111 7.76 15.74 8.26
C GLU A 111 7.69 14.54 7.30
N GLN A 112 6.50 14.07 6.93
CA GLN A 112 6.34 13.01 5.91
C GLN A 112 6.88 13.41 4.54
N MET A 113 6.80 14.69 4.20
CA MET A 113 7.24 15.25 2.92
C MET A 113 8.68 15.78 2.97
N LYS A 114 9.40 15.54 4.06
CA LYS A 114 10.81 15.90 4.20
C LYS A 114 11.70 14.77 3.70
N PHE A 115 12.37 15.03 2.58
CA PHE A 115 13.31 14.11 1.97
C PHE A 115 14.75 14.46 2.36
N VAL A 116 15.58 13.44 2.52
CA VAL A 116 17.03 13.58 2.70
C VAL A 116 17.77 13.09 1.45
N ALA A 117 18.88 13.75 1.16
CA ALA A 117 19.76 13.37 0.07
C ALA A 117 20.25 11.92 0.28
N GLY A 118 20.09 11.08 -0.74
CA GLY A 118 20.42 9.67 -0.65
C GLY A 118 20.26 8.94 -1.97
N ASN A 119 20.22 7.62 -1.90
CA ASN A 119 19.92 6.72 -3.02
C ASN A 119 18.98 5.63 -2.51
N SER A 120 18.04 5.19 -3.35
CA SER A 120 17.10 4.09 -3.05
C SER A 120 17.41 2.85 -3.89
N SER A 121 17.02 1.68 -3.38
CA SER A 121 16.92 0.45 -4.14
C SER A 121 15.53 -0.17 -3.89
N PRO A 122 14.69 -0.37 -4.92
CA PRO A 122 14.95 -0.05 -6.32
C PRO A 122 15.06 1.47 -6.57
N PRO A 123 15.83 1.89 -7.60
CA PRO A 123 15.89 3.29 -7.99
C PRO A 123 14.56 3.71 -8.61
N GLY A 124 14.05 4.87 -8.20
CA GLY A 124 13.02 5.58 -8.96
C GLY A 124 13.60 6.24 -10.21
N PRO A 125 12.75 6.77 -11.12
CA PRO A 125 13.21 7.58 -12.23
C PRO A 125 13.82 8.90 -11.75
N GLY A 126 14.92 9.34 -12.36
CA GLY A 126 15.57 10.62 -12.01
C GLY A 126 16.50 10.54 -10.80
N THR A 127 16.72 11.69 -10.13
CA THR A 127 17.49 11.75 -8.88
C THR A 127 16.66 11.20 -7.73
N ASN A 128 17.18 10.20 -7.03
CA ASN A 128 16.47 9.54 -5.93
C ASN A 128 16.72 10.27 -4.61
N GLU A 129 15.66 10.46 -3.83
CA GLU A 129 15.70 10.93 -2.45
C GLU A 129 14.87 9.96 -1.59
N ALA A 130 15.11 9.87 -0.28
CA ALA A 130 14.36 9.02 0.64
C ALA A 130 13.96 9.82 1.89
N GLY A 131 12.83 9.53 2.54
CA GLY A 131 12.39 10.36 3.67
C GLY A 131 11.42 9.69 4.64
N LEU A 132 11.63 9.98 5.93
CA LEU A 132 10.67 10.38 6.98
C LEU A 132 11.44 11.28 7.99
N GLY A 133 12.39 12.09 7.48
CA GLY A 133 13.43 12.77 8.28
C GLY A 133 14.86 12.44 7.87
#